data_AF-R5VQ74-F1
#
_entry.id   AF-R5VQ74-F1
#
_cell.length_a   1.000
_cell.length_b   1.000
_cell.length_c   1.000
_cell.angle_alpha   90.00
_cell.angle_beta   90.00
_cell.angle_gamma   90.00
#
_symmetry.space_group_name_H-M   'P 1'
#
loop_
_entity.id
_entity.type
_entity.pdbx_description
1 polymer ?
#
loop_
_entity_poly.entity_id
_entity_poly.type
_entity_poly.pdbx_seq_one_letter_code
_entity_poly.pdbx_strand_id
1 'polypeptide(L)'
;MQQENYYIKNPIVKAAMRILSWILLFLGAFSMAQAVMIFVNEVNLGQVSIPVVIVFLFLTPFMLLAAWFAAFGVHKTVQGQNGGSSLVLAYAMLILASVDNLVYIPIHYGADTATSFFILGGIELVAVVLLFLYFQGMGAKVMALFASVMLVLSFGLELTDALRYTSEVGLDLYVIYNLVKKVMNELFAVISILFVAGLEANFIKKVK
;
A
#
# COMPACT_ATOMS: atom_id res chain seq x y z
N MET A 1 6.20 -4.53 -25.27
CA MET A 1 6.00 -5.42 -24.10
C MET A 1 4.64 -6.08 -24.24
N GLN A 2 4.56 -7.41 -24.27
CA GLN A 2 3.27 -8.12 -24.23
C GLN A 2 2.63 -7.90 -22.85
N GLN A 3 1.38 -7.41 -22.83
CA GLN A 3 0.65 -7.16 -21.59
C GLN A 3 0.26 -8.49 -20.95
N GLU A 4 0.65 -8.71 -19.70
CA GLU A 4 0.36 -9.94 -18.98
C GLU A 4 -1.09 -9.93 -18.48
N ASN A 5 -1.90 -10.86 -18.97
CA ASN A 5 -3.25 -11.07 -18.46
C ASN A 5 -3.22 -12.04 -17.28
N TYR A 6 -4.06 -11.80 -16.27
CA TYR A 6 -4.19 -12.68 -15.11
C TYR A 6 -5.63 -13.18 -14.99
N TYR A 7 -5.80 -14.42 -14.53
CA TYR A 7 -7.10 -15.04 -14.30
C TYR A 7 -7.11 -15.83 -12.99
N ILE A 8 -8.02 -15.49 -12.06
CA ILE A 8 -8.17 -16.23 -10.78
C ILE A 8 -9.12 -17.42 -10.99
N LYS A 9 -8.58 -18.63 -10.85
CA LYS A 9 -9.31 -19.90 -10.96
C LYS A 9 -10.05 -20.26 -9.67
N ASN A 10 -9.39 -20.09 -8.52
CA ASN A 10 -9.92 -20.56 -7.24
C ASN A 10 -11.06 -19.62 -6.75
N PRO A 11 -12.27 -20.14 -6.50
CA PRO A 11 -13.42 -19.31 -6.12
C PRO A 11 -13.27 -18.63 -4.76
N ILE A 12 -12.57 -19.27 -3.80
CA ILE A 12 -12.29 -18.70 -2.48
C ILE A 12 -11.34 -17.52 -2.61
N VAL A 13 -10.23 -17.70 -3.35
CA VAL A 13 -9.26 -16.63 -3.62
C VAL A 13 -9.94 -15.50 -4.39
N LYS A 14 -10.82 -15.82 -5.34
CA LYS A 14 -11.60 -14.83 -6.10
C LYS A 14 -12.49 -13.97 -5.20
N ALA A 15 -13.22 -14.59 -4.27
CA ALA A 15 -14.07 -13.90 -3.31
C ALA A 15 -13.25 -13.05 -2.35
N ALA A 16 -12.19 -13.61 -1.77
CA ALA A 16 -11.28 -12.91 -0.86
C ALA A 16 -10.67 -11.68 -1.53
N MET A 17 -10.05 -11.83 -2.70
CA MET A 17 -9.43 -10.72 -3.43
C MET A 17 -10.44 -9.60 -3.75
N ARG A 18 -11.68 -9.96 -4.10
CA ARG A 18 -12.74 -8.97 -4.33
C ARG A 18 -13.09 -8.21 -3.05
N ILE A 19 -13.29 -8.88 -1.93
CA ILE A 19 -13.63 -8.24 -0.65
C ILE A 19 -12.48 -7.34 -0.18
N LEU A 20 -11.26 -7.87 -0.17
CA LEU A 20 -10.07 -7.16 0.28
C LEU A 20 -9.81 -5.91 -0.58
N SER A 21 -9.98 -5.99 -1.90
CA SER A 21 -9.82 -4.81 -2.78
C SER A 21 -10.87 -3.73 -2.55
N TRP A 22 -12.11 -4.09 -2.23
CA TRP A 22 -13.13 -3.11 -1.86
C TRP A 22 -12.83 -2.41 -0.54
N ILE A 23 -12.41 -3.18 0.47
CA ILE A 23 -11.98 -2.62 1.76
C ILE A 23 -10.78 -1.69 1.53
N LEU A 24 -9.82 -2.09 0.70
CA LEU A 24 -8.65 -1.29 0.38
C LEU A 24 -9.04 0.06 -0.24
N LEU A 25 -9.91 0.05 -1.25
CA LEU A 25 -10.40 1.26 -1.89
C LEU A 25 -11.14 2.16 -0.89
N PHE A 26 -11.98 1.57 -0.03
CA PHE A 26 -12.67 2.31 1.02
C PHE A 26 -11.71 2.99 2.00
N LEU A 27 -10.69 2.26 2.49
CA LEU A 27 -9.69 2.81 3.40
C LEU A 27 -8.85 3.90 2.72
N GLY A 28 -8.53 3.76 1.43
CA GLY A 28 -7.89 4.81 0.64
C GLY A 28 -8.73 6.08 0.57
N ALA A 29 -10.03 5.96 0.27
CA ALA A 29 -10.93 7.11 0.24
C ALA A 29 -11.13 7.73 1.62
N PHE A 30 -11.26 6.89 2.66
CA PHE A 30 -11.43 7.34 4.04
C PHE A 30 -10.20 8.09 4.55
N SER A 31 -9.01 7.53 4.35
CA SER A 31 -7.75 8.21 4.70
C SER A 31 -7.58 9.52 3.94
N MET A 32 -7.97 9.61 2.67
CA MET A 32 -7.97 10.88 1.93
C MET A 32 -8.91 11.92 2.55
N ALA A 33 -10.13 11.52 2.94
CA ALA A 33 -11.06 12.43 3.61
C ALA A 33 -10.52 12.93 4.96
N GLN A 34 -9.95 12.03 5.76
CA GLN A 34 -9.27 12.38 7.01
C GLN A 34 -8.12 13.34 6.76
N ALA A 35 -7.35 13.09 5.70
CA ALA A 35 -6.22 13.91 5.36
C ALA A 35 -6.64 15.34 4.99
N VAL A 36 -7.71 15.49 4.20
CA VAL A 36 -8.31 16.81 3.92
C VAL A 36 -8.79 17.49 5.20
N MET A 37 -9.43 16.77 6.13
CA MET A 37 -9.88 17.36 7.40
C MET A 37 -8.71 17.86 8.24
N ILE A 38 -7.62 17.08 8.34
CA ILE A 38 -6.42 17.49 9.06
C ILE A 38 -5.81 18.74 8.40
N PHE A 39 -5.65 18.74 7.07
CA PHE A 39 -5.12 19.89 6.34
C PHE A 39 -5.92 21.17 6.61
N VAL A 40 -7.25 21.09 6.54
CA VAL A 40 -8.13 22.25 6.80
C VAL A 40 -7.95 22.74 8.25
N ASN A 41 -7.86 21.82 9.21
CA ASN A 41 -7.62 22.18 10.61
C ASN A 41 -6.28 22.92 10.79
N GLU A 42 -5.20 22.39 10.22
CA GLU A 42 -3.86 22.97 10.28
C GLU A 42 -3.80 24.35 9.62
N VAL A 43 -4.46 24.52 8.47
CA VAL A 43 -4.59 25.83 7.79
C VAL A 43 -5.34 26.82 8.68
N ASN A 44 -6.45 26.42 9.28
CA ASN A 44 -7.25 27.29 10.15
C ASN A 44 -6.50 27.70 11.42
N LEU A 45 -5.60 26.84 11.91
CA LEU A 45 -4.73 27.13 13.05
C LEU A 45 -3.47 27.93 12.67
N GLY A 46 -3.22 28.17 11.38
CA GLY A 46 -2.01 28.82 10.89
C GLY A 46 -0.75 27.96 11.04
N GLN A 47 -0.90 26.65 11.19
CA GLN A 47 0.16 25.68 11.51
C GLN A 47 0.53 24.79 10.30
N VAL A 48 0.57 25.38 9.10
CA VAL A 48 0.98 24.63 7.89
C VAL A 48 2.48 24.34 7.96
N SER A 49 2.83 23.14 8.43
CA SER A 49 4.20 22.65 8.51
C SER A 49 4.60 21.84 7.27
N ILE A 50 5.91 21.63 7.07
CA ILE A 50 6.42 20.80 5.98
C ILE A 50 5.86 19.35 6.03
N PRO A 51 5.77 18.68 7.19
CA PRO A 51 5.10 17.37 7.30
C PRO A 51 3.65 17.35 6.79
N VAL A 52 2.87 18.39 7.11
CA VAL A 52 1.49 18.57 6.63
C VAL A 52 1.50 18.59 5.10
N VAL A 53 2.35 19.42 4.49
CA VAL A 53 2.46 19.52 3.02
C VAL A 53 2.80 18.18 2.38
N ILE A 54 3.78 17.45 2.92
CA ILE A 54 4.21 16.14 2.41
C ILE A 54 3.06 15.12 2.44
N VAL A 55 2.41 14.98 3.60
CA VAL A 55 1.33 14.00 3.80
C VAL A 55 0.11 14.28 2.91
N PHE A 56 -0.25 15.56 2.73
CA PHE A 56 -1.47 15.95 2.03
C PHE A 56 -1.31 16.11 0.53
N LEU A 57 -0.15 16.58 0.05
CA LEU A 57 0.06 16.79 -1.39
C LEU A 57 0.62 15.57 -2.11
N PHE A 58 1.36 14.71 -1.40
CA PHE A 58 2.08 13.60 -2.03
C PHE A 58 1.61 12.25 -1.49
N LEU A 59 1.88 11.95 -0.22
CA LEU A 59 1.67 10.63 0.36
C LEU A 59 0.23 10.11 0.18
N THR A 60 -0.76 10.81 0.76
CA THR A 60 -2.15 10.31 0.81
C THR A 60 -2.79 10.20 -0.57
N PRO A 61 -2.62 11.19 -1.48
CA PRO A 61 -3.08 11.06 -2.86
C PRO A 61 -2.46 9.86 -3.60
N PHE A 62 -1.15 9.63 -3.47
CA PHE A 62 -0.51 8.47 -4.10
C PHE A 62 -1.03 7.15 -3.52
N MET A 63 -1.24 7.07 -2.21
CA MET A 63 -1.83 5.88 -1.59
C MET A 63 -3.27 5.61 -2.04
N LEU A 64 -4.09 6.66 -2.21
CA LEU A 64 -5.43 6.53 -2.78
C LEU A 64 -5.38 6.03 -4.24
N LEU A 65 -4.52 6.63 -5.06
CA LEU A 65 -4.35 6.20 -6.46
C LEU A 65 -3.85 4.77 -6.55
N ALA A 66 -2.90 4.39 -5.70
CA ALA A 66 -2.48 3.01 -5.56
C ALA A 66 -3.69 2.12 -5.27
N ALA A 67 -4.48 2.45 -4.23
CA ALA A 67 -5.61 1.63 -3.77
C ALA A 67 -6.63 1.45 -4.88
N TRP A 68 -6.91 2.52 -5.63
CA TRP A 68 -7.79 2.49 -6.78
C TRP A 68 -7.25 1.59 -7.89
N PHE A 69 -6.01 1.79 -8.34
CA PHE A 69 -5.43 0.98 -9.40
C PHE A 69 -5.34 -0.50 -9.02
N ALA A 70 -5.03 -0.80 -7.76
CA ALA A 70 -5.00 -2.15 -7.23
C ALA A 70 -6.39 -2.77 -7.26
N ALA A 71 -7.39 -2.08 -6.71
CA ALA A 71 -8.77 -2.58 -6.68
C ALA A 71 -9.33 -2.80 -8.08
N PHE A 72 -9.06 -1.87 -9.00
CA PHE A 72 -9.47 -1.99 -10.39
C PHE A 72 -8.77 -3.15 -11.11
N GLY A 73 -7.46 -3.32 -10.91
CA GLY A 73 -6.67 -4.43 -11.45
C GLY A 73 -7.13 -5.79 -10.93
N VAL A 74 -7.39 -5.89 -9.63
CA VAL A 74 -7.98 -7.08 -9.00
C VAL A 74 -9.34 -7.39 -9.61
N HIS A 75 -10.23 -6.40 -9.71
CA HIS A 75 -11.59 -6.62 -10.19
C HIS A 75 -11.63 -7.03 -11.66
N LYS A 76 -10.77 -6.45 -12.52
CA LYS A 76 -10.61 -6.92 -13.90
C LYS A 76 -10.09 -8.34 -13.96
N THR A 77 -9.09 -8.68 -13.15
CA THR A 77 -8.55 -10.05 -13.06
C THR A 77 -9.62 -11.06 -12.64
N VAL A 78 -10.46 -10.70 -11.66
CA VAL A 78 -11.62 -11.49 -11.21
C VAL A 78 -12.63 -11.69 -12.34
N GLN A 79 -12.84 -10.70 -13.20
CA GLN A 79 -13.73 -10.79 -14.37
C GLN A 79 -13.09 -11.50 -15.58
N GLY A 80 -11.82 -11.92 -15.49
CA GLY A 80 -11.07 -12.50 -16.60
C GLY A 80 -10.66 -11.48 -17.67
N GLN A 81 -10.63 -10.20 -17.33
CA GLN A 81 -10.13 -9.12 -18.17
C GLN A 81 -8.67 -8.78 -17.80
N ASN A 82 -8.01 -7.95 -18.63
CA ASN A 82 -6.67 -7.48 -18.35
C ASN A 82 -6.64 -6.53 -17.13
N GLY A 83 -6.18 -7.06 -15.98
CA GLY A 83 -5.90 -6.27 -14.78
C GLY A 83 -4.43 -5.91 -14.58
N GLY A 84 -3.51 -6.50 -15.36
CA GLY A 84 -2.07 -6.41 -15.12
C GLY A 84 -1.52 -4.98 -15.23
N SER A 85 -1.97 -4.22 -16.23
CA SER A 85 -1.56 -2.82 -16.39
C SER A 85 -1.97 -1.94 -15.20
N SER A 86 -3.13 -2.21 -14.62
CA SER A 86 -3.62 -1.49 -13.44
C SER A 86 -2.84 -1.88 -12.19
N LEU A 87 -2.46 -3.15 -12.04
CA LEU A 87 -1.57 -3.57 -10.95
C LEU A 87 -0.20 -2.88 -11.06
N VAL A 88 0.38 -2.78 -12.26
CA VAL A 88 1.64 -2.04 -12.47
C VAL A 88 1.51 -0.58 -12.04
N LEU A 89 0.41 0.09 -12.42
CA LEU A 89 0.16 1.46 -11.97
C LEU A 89 -0.02 1.56 -10.45
N ALA A 90 -0.65 0.57 -9.82
CA ALA A 90 -0.79 0.53 -8.37
C ALA A 90 0.57 0.50 -7.67
N TYR A 91 1.47 -0.40 -8.09
CA TYR A 91 2.82 -0.46 -7.54
C TYR A 91 3.65 0.78 -7.89
N ALA A 92 3.46 1.39 -9.05
CA ALA A 92 4.11 2.67 -9.38
C ALA A 92 3.72 3.77 -8.38
N MET A 93 2.42 3.87 -8.04
CA MET A 93 1.95 4.82 -7.03
C MET A 93 2.46 4.48 -5.63
N LEU A 94 2.56 3.19 -5.27
CA LEU A 94 3.19 2.77 -4.02
C LEU A 94 4.67 3.15 -3.96
N ILE A 95 5.42 3.06 -5.07
CA ILE A 95 6.83 3.51 -5.10
C ILE A 95 6.90 4.99 -4.76
N LEU A 96 6.06 5.83 -5.38
CA LEU A 96 6.03 7.27 -5.09
C LEU A 96 5.66 7.54 -3.63
N ALA A 97 4.68 6.83 -3.09
CA ALA A 97 4.30 6.93 -1.68
C ALA A 97 5.42 6.46 -0.73
N SER A 98 6.14 5.38 -1.06
CA SER A 98 7.27 4.88 -0.25
C SER A 98 8.45 5.84 -0.26
N VAL A 99 8.78 6.44 -1.41
CA VAL A 99 9.82 7.48 -1.50
C VAL A 99 9.44 8.69 -0.65
N ASP A 100 8.18 9.13 -0.73
CA ASP A 100 7.68 10.24 0.07
C ASP A 100 7.71 9.92 1.58
N ASN A 101 7.34 8.69 1.97
CA ASN A 101 7.41 8.21 3.35
C ASN A 101 8.85 8.22 3.88
N LEU A 102 9.85 7.89 3.05
CA LEU A 102 11.27 7.97 3.41
C LEU A 102 11.77 9.40 3.65
N VAL A 103 11.18 10.39 2.96
CA VAL A 103 11.44 11.80 3.23
C VAL A 103 10.74 12.26 4.50
N TYR A 104 9.51 11.79 4.73
CA TYR A 104 8.71 12.13 5.91
C TYR A 104 9.35 11.67 7.23
N ILE A 105 9.86 10.43 7.26
CA ILE A 105 10.39 9.81 8.49
C ILE A 105 11.43 10.68 9.22
N PRO A 106 12.54 11.11 8.59
CA PRO A 106 13.57 11.90 9.27
C PRO A 106 13.11 13.33 9.63
N ILE A 107 12.05 13.83 8.98
CA ILE A 107 11.49 15.16 9.30
C ILE A 107 10.58 15.08 10.54
N HIS A 108 9.86 13.96 10.70
CA HIS A 108 8.82 13.82 11.71
C HIS A 108 9.24 13.07 12.97
N TYR A 109 10.13 12.07 12.85
CA TYR A 109 10.56 11.27 13.99
C TYR A 109 11.87 11.79 14.59
N GLY A 110 12.02 11.67 15.90
CA GLY A 110 13.26 11.99 16.60
C GLY A 110 14.41 11.06 16.21
N ALA A 111 15.65 11.50 16.41
CA ALA A 111 16.87 10.81 15.95
C ALA A 111 16.94 9.33 16.38
N ASP A 112 16.44 9.01 17.59
CA ASP A 112 16.49 7.66 18.16
C ASP A 112 15.55 6.65 17.47
N THR A 113 14.43 7.11 16.91
CA THR A 113 13.43 6.24 16.25
C THR A 113 13.44 6.39 14.73
N ALA A 114 13.87 7.54 14.20
CA ALA A 114 13.91 7.82 12.77
C ALA A 114 14.76 6.80 12.00
N THR A 115 15.87 6.34 12.57
CA THR A 115 16.78 5.38 11.90
C THR A 115 16.09 4.05 11.63
N SER A 116 15.38 3.50 12.62
CA SER A 116 14.69 2.22 12.49
C SER A 116 13.56 2.28 11.47
N PHE A 117 12.74 3.34 11.52
CA PHE A 117 11.68 3.55 10.54
C PHE A 117 12.23 3.82 9.13
N PHE A 118 13.37 4.51 9.02
CA PHE A 118 13.99 4.78 7.73
C PHE A 118 14.51 3.49 7.07
N ILE A 119 15.14 2.60 7.85
CA ILE A 119 15.55 1.27 7.37
C ILE A 119 14.31 0.47 6.94
N LEU A 120 13.25 0.49 7.74
CA LEU A 120 12.00 -0.21 7.43
C LEU A 120 11.37 0.31 6.13
N GLY A 121 11.24 1.63 5.98
CA GLY A 121 10.77 2.26 4.75
C GLY A 121 11.65 1.97 3.52
N GLY A 122 12.96 1.77 3.73
CA GLY A 122 13.88 1.35 2.68
C GLY A 122 13.61 -0.08 2.21
N ILE A 123 13.35 -0.99 3.14
CA ILE A 123 12.94 -2.38 2.84
C ILE A 123 11.63 -2.38 2.07
N GLU A 124 10.65 -1.59 2.51
CA GLU A 124 9.35 -1.44 1.85
C GLU A 124 9.52 -0.95 0.41
N LEU A 125 10.28 0.13 0.20
CA LEU A 125 10.55 0.65 -1.13
C LEU A 125 11.16 -0.41 -2.04
N VAL A 126 12.19 -1.12 -1.57
CA VAL A 126 12.84 -2.19 -2.36
C VAL A 126 11.85 -3.29 -2.69
N ALA A 127 11.02 -3.71 -1.73
CA ALA A 127 10.03 -4.76 -1.94
C ALA A 127 8.93 -4.34 -2.94
N VAL A 128 8.43 -3.10 -2.85
CA VAL A 128 7.47 -2.55 -3.83
C VAL A 128 8.10 -2.48 -5.22
N VAL A 129 9.37 -2.06 -5.34
CA VAL A 129 10.10 -2.04 -6.63
C VAL A 129 10.22 -3.45 -7.22
N LEU A 130 10.55 -4.46 -6.42
CA LEU A 130 10.63 -5.84 -6.89
C LEU A 130 9.27 -6.36 -7.39
N LEU A 131 8.18 -6.02 -6.69
CA LEU A 131 6.83 -6.36 -7.15
C LEU A 131 6.47 -5.60 -8.44
N PHE A 132 6.77 -4.31 -8.52
CA PHE A 132 6.56 -3.51 -9.72
C PHE A 132 7.25 -4.15 -10.94
N LEU A 133 8.53 -4.49 -10.81
CA LEU A 133 9.30 -5.15 -11.88
C LEU A 133 8.72 -6.53 -12.24
N TYR A 134 8.25 -7.28 -11.25
CA TYR A 134 7.60 -8.57 -11.48
C TYR A 134 6.31 -8.43 -12.32
N PHE A 135 5.42 -7.50 -11.97
CA PHE A 135 4.19 -7.27 -12.72
C PHE A 135 4.42 -6.59 -14.09
N GLN A 136 5.57 -5.95 -14.29
CA GLN A 136 6.03 -5.51 -15.61
C GLN A 136 6.59 -6.64 -16.49
N GLY A 137 6.73 -7.85 -15.95
CA GLY A 137 7.31 -8.99 -16.65
C GLY A 137 8.84 -9.02 -16.70
N MET A 138 9.51 -8.19 -15.88
CA MET A 138 10.98 -8.09 -15.80
C MET A 138 11.56 -8.79 -14.55
N GLY A 139 10.75 -9.01 -13.52
CA GLY A 139 11.19 -9.55 -12.23
C GLY A 139 11.15 -11.08 -12.13
N ALA A 140 12.04 -11.65 -11.32
CA ALA A 140 12.02 -13.06 -10.98
C ALA A 140 10.92 -13.40 -9.96
N LYS A 141 10.24 -14.52 -10.17
CA LYS A 141 9.13 -14.98 -9.31
C LYS A 141 9.52 -15.16 -7.84
N VAL A 142 10.68 -15.77 -7.58
CA VAL A 142 11.19 -16.00 -6.22
C VAL A 142 11.42 -14.67 -5.51
N MET A 143 11.98 -13.67 -6.20
CA MET A 143 12.19 -12.33 -5.66
C MET A 143 10.85 -11.64 -5.34
N ALA A 144 9.84 -11.80 -6.20
CA ALA A 144 8.50 -11.26 -5.93
C ALA A 144 7.86 -11.90 -4.69
N LEU A 145 8.07 -13.20 -4.47
CA LEU A 145 7.57 -13.88 -3.28
C LEU A 145 8.25 -13.35 -2.02
N PHE A 146 9.58 -13.29 -2.00
CA PHE A 146 10.32 -12.71 -0.87
C PHE A 146 9.94 -11.25 -0.62
N ALA A 147 9.80 -10.44 -1.68
CA ALA A 147 9.35 -9.06 -1.56
C ALA A 147 7.95 -8.95 -0.94
N SER A 148 7.00 -9.79 -1.38
CA SER A 148 5.64 -9.80 -0.81
C SER A 148 5.62 -10.21 0.67
N VAL A 149 6.44 -11.19 1.06
CA VAL A 149 6.59 -11.59 2.47
C VAL A 149 7.19 -10.46 3.29
N MET A 150 8.21 -9.77 2.76
CA MET A 150 8.85 -8.64 3.45
C MET A 150 7.89 -7.48 3.63
N LEU A 151 7.03 -7.19 2.66
CA LEU A 151 6.00 -6.16 2.80
C LEU A 151 5.01 -6.48 3.90
N VAL A 152 4.52 -7.73 3.97
CA VAL A 152 3.59 -8.16 5.04
C VAL A 152 4.25 -8.01 6.40
N LEU A 153 5.50 -8.46 6.55
CA LEU A 153 6.18 -8.34 7.84
C LEU A 153 6.49 -6.88 8.21
N SER A 154 6.88 -6.07 7.23
CA SER A 154 7.21 -4.65 7.44
C SER A 154 5.98 -3.85 7.86
N PHE A 155 4.92 -3.91 7.06
CA PHE A 155 3.68 -3.19 7.35
C PHE A 155 2.97 -3.75 8.58
N GLY A 156 3.07 -5.06 8.84
CA GLY A 156 2.55 -5.67 10.06
C GLY A 156 3.23 -5.13 11.33
N LEU A 157 4.54 -4.87 11.28
CA LEU A 157 5.27 -4.23 12.37
C LEU A 157 4.81 -2.79 12.59
N GLU A 158 4.68 -2.00 11.51
CA GLU A 158 4.17 -0.62 11.59
C GLU A 158 2.72 -0.56 12.10
N LEU A 159 1.88 -1.52 11.70
CA LEU A 159 0.50 -1.64 12.18
C LEU A 159 0.45 -1.98 13.67
N THR A 160 1.33 -2.87 14.13
CA THR A 160 1.44 -3.22 15.55
C THR A 160 1.84 -2.00 16.38
N ASP A 161 2.79 -1.22 15.89
CA ASP A 161 3.20 0.03 16.55
C ASP A 161 2.07 1.07 16.56
N ALA A 162 1.34 1.24 15.45
CA ALA A 162 0.20 2.15 15.38
C ALA A 162 -0.95 1.73 16.32
N LEU A 163 -1.22 0.43 16.45
CA LEU A 163 -2.20 -0.10 17.41
C LEU A 163 -1.78 0.17 18.85
N ARG A 164 -0.49 -0.05 19.16
CA ARG A 164 0.07 0.27 20.47
C ARG A 164 -0.06 1.76 20.79
N TYR A 165 0.35 2.63 19.86
CA TYR A 165 0.25 4.07 20.01
C TYR A 165 -1.20 4.52 20.23
N THR A 166 -2.15 3.94 19.48
CA THR A 166 -3.58 4.21 19.64
C THR A 166 -4.09 3.80 21.03
N SER A 167 -3.61 2.68 21.57
CA SER A 167 -3.96 2.22 22.91
C SER A 167 -3.39 3.11 24.02
N GLU A 168 -2.23 3.72 23.80
CA GLU A 168 -1.55 4.57 24.79
C GLU A 168 -2.11 6.00 24.80
N VAL A 169 -2.40 6.56 23.62
CA VAL A 169 -2.77 7.98 23.46
C VAL A 169 -4.30 8.19 23.35
N GLY A 170 -5.05 7.16 22.96
CA GLY A 170 -6.49 7.26 22.72
C GLY A 170 -6.82 7.64 21.28
N LEU A 171 -8.11 7.89 21.00
CA LEU A 171 -8.61 8.13 19.65
C LEU A 171 -8.80 9.64 19.39
N ASP A 172 -7.93 10.20 18.55
CA ASP A 172 -8.13 11.50 17.90
C ASP A 172 -8.04 11.37 16.37
N LEU A 173 -8.25 12.48 15.65
CA LEU A 173 -8.25 12.48 14.18
C LEU A 173 -6.90 12.04 13.57
N TYR A 174 -5.77 12.45 14.15
CA TYR A 174 -4.42 12.13 13.67
C TYR A 174 -4.06 10.67 13.95
N VAL A 175 -4.42 10.19 15.15
CA VAL A 175 -4.23 8.79 15.55
C VAL A 175 -5.04 7.86 14.66
N ILE A 176 -6.32 8.16 14.43
CA ILE A 176 -7.18 7.35 13.56
C ILE A 176 -6.64 7.40 12.12
N TYR A 177 -6.22 8.55 11.62
CA TYR A 177 -5.61 8.65 10.28
C TYR A 177 -4.37 7.75 10.16
N ASN A 178 -3.46 7.81 11.13
CA ASN A 178 -2.26 6.96 11.13
C ASN A 178 -2.63 5.47 11.17
N LEU A 179 -3.56 5.08 12.05
CA LEU A 179 -4.00 3.69 12.15
C LEU A 179 -4.63 3.19 10.83
N VAL A 180 -5.54 3.96 10.24
CA VAL A 180 -6.17 3.62 8.95
C VAL A 180 -5.13 3.48 7.86
N LYS A 181 -4.15 4.39 7.78
CA LYS A 181 -3.05 4.31 6.82
C LYS A 181 -2.27 3.00 7.00
N LYS A 182 -1.93 2.60 8.23
CA LYS A 182 -1.20 1.35 8.48
C LYS A 182 -2.03 0.10 8.17
N VAL A 183 -3.34 0.11 8.47
CA VAL A 183 -4.25 -0.98 8.06
C VAL A 183 -4.32 -1.09 6.53
N MET A 184 -4.38 0.05 5.82
CA MET A 184 -4.38 0.09 4.36
C MET A 184 -3.09 -0.48 3.78
N ASN A 185 -1.92 -0.10 4.33
CA ASN A 185 -0.62 -0.64 3.93
C ASN A 185 -0.58 -2.18 4.08
N GLU A 186 -0.98 -2.68 5.25
CA GLU A 186 -1.00 -4.12 5.53
C GLU A 186 -1.93 -4.86 4.57
N LEU A 187 -3.13 -4.33 4.34
CA LEU A 187 -4.09 -4.90 3.39
C LEU A 187 -3.52 -4.97 1.97
N PHE A 188 -2.74 -3.96 1.57
CA PHE A 188 -1.99 -3.94 0.32
C PHE A 188 -0.97 -5.08 0.23
N ALA A 189 -0.20 -5.30 1.29
CA ALA A 189 0.76 -6.39 1.33
C ALA A 189 0.08 -7.76 1.28
N VAL A 190 -1.05 -7.93 1.98
CA VAL A 190 -1.87 -9.15 1.94
C VAL A 190 -2.39 -9.42 0.52
N ILE A 191 -2.90 -8.40 -0.18
CA ILE A 191 -3.33 -8.53 -1.59
C ILE A 191 -2.14 -8.89 -2.49
N SER A 192 -0.97 -8.31 -2.24
CA SER A 192 0.26 -8.55 -3.01
C SER A 192 0.72 -10.00 -2.87
N ILE A 193 0.82 -10.52 -1.64
CA ILE A 193 1.23 -11.91 -1.42
C ILE A 193 0.18 -12.90 -1.94
N LEU A 194 -1.12 -12.60 -1.82
CA LEU A 194 -2.18 -13.44 -2.41
C LEU A 194 -2.06 -13.52 -3.93
N PHE A 195 -1.67 -12.43 -4.60
CA PHE A 195 -1.40 -12.46 -6.03
C PHE A 195 -0.17 -13.32 -6.37
N VAL A 196 0.96 -13.07 -5.71
CA VAL A 196 2.22 -13.76 -6.02
C VAL A 196 2.15 -15.24 -5.65
N ALA A 197 1.70 -15.58 -4.44
CA ALA A 197 1.50 -16.96 -4.00
C ALA A 197 0.37 -17.65 -4.78
N GLY A 198 -0.69 -16.92 -5.15
CA GLY A 198 -1.74 -17.43 -6.02
C GLY A 198 -1.23 -17.83 -7.41
N LEU A 199 -0.26 -17.09 -7.96
CA LEU A 199 0.44 -17.45 -9.20
C LEU A 199 1.35 -18.67 -8.99
N GLU A 200 1.97 -18.83 -7.82
CA GLU A 200 2.77 -20.01 -7.46
C GLU A 200 1.93 -21.27 -7.36
N ALA A 201 0.86 -21.23 -6.58
CA ALA A 201 -0.04 -22.35 -6.34
C ALA A 201 -1.00 -22.65 -7.51
N ASN A 202 -0.83 -21.95 -8.66
CA ASN A 202 -1.66 -22.10 -9.85
C ASN A 202 -3.17 -21.79 -9.62
N PHE A 203 -3.47 -21.05 -8.54
CA PHE A 203 -4.79 -20.47 -8.26
C PHE A 203 -5.07 -19.25 -9.14
N ILE A 204 -4.01 -18.60 -9.61
CA ILE A 204 -4.04 -17.51 -10.59
C ILE A 204 -3.22 -17.97 -11.79
N LYS A 205 -3.78 -17.84 -12.99
CA LYS A 205 -3.12 -18.19 -14.25
C LYS A 205 -2.72 -16.92 -14.97
N LYS A 206 -1.46 -16.87 -15.40
CA LYS A 206 -0.98 -15.90 -16.38
C LYS A 206 -1.38 -16.34 -17.77
N VAL A 207 -2.08 -15.49 -18.50
CA VAL A 207 -2.53 -15.68 -19.88
C VAL A 207 -1.65 -14.81 -20.76
N LYS A 208 -0.96 -15.43 -21.73
CA LYS A 208 -0.18 -14.72 -22.75
C LYS A 208 -1.11 -14.12 -23.80
#